data_AF-A0A0G0MZR6-F1
#
_entry.id   AF-A0A0G0MZR6-F1
#
_cell.length_a   1.000
_cell.length_b   1.000
_cell.length_c   1.000
_cell.angle_alpha   90.00
_cell.angle_beta   90.00
_cell.angle_gamma   90.00
#
_symmetry.space_group_name_H-M   'P 1'
#
loop_
_entity.id
_entity.type
_entity.pdbx_description
1 polymer ?
#
loop_
_entity_poly.entity_id
_entity_poly.type
_entity_poly.pdbx_seq_one_letter_code
_entity_poly.pdbx_strand_id
1 'polypeptide(L)'
;MLRLFTKLIYSLILLIQALVSIRFVLLLIDASAKNSLVNLVYQYSEYFVRPFRGITQDVFVLAGVEFDLTSLVALAFFIILGYITYEMVKAFSRE
;
A
#
# COMPACT_ATOMS: atom_id res chain seq x y z
N MET A 1 5.48 -2.62 27.41
CA MET A 1 6.30 -2.93 26.21
C MET A 1 5.46 -3.38 25.03
N LEU A 2 4.58 -4.39 25.18
CA LEU A 2 3.70 -4.87 24.11
C LEU A 2 2.89 -3.75 23.42
N ARG A 3 2.30 -2.82 24.19
CA ARG A 3 1.54 -1.67 23.65
C ARG A 3 2.32 -0.80 22.66
N LEU A 4 3.59 -0.52 22.94
CA LEU A 4 4.46 0.29 22.06
C LEU A 4 4.76 -0.46 20.77
N PHE A 5 5.04 -1.76 20.88
CA PHE A 5 5.33 -2.62 19.75
C PHE A 5 4.12 -2.75 18.80
N THR A 6 2.92 -3.02 19.32
CA THR A 6 1.72 -3.13 18.48
C THR A 6 1.37 -1.80 17.79
N LYS A 7 1.56 -0.67 18.49
CA LYS A 7 1.40 0.67 17.89
C LYS A 7 2.43 0.93 16.79
N LEU A 8 3.68 0.53 16.98
CA LEU A 8 4.73 0.68 15.97
C LEU A 8 4.40 -0.13 14.71
N ILE A 9 3.98 -1.39 14.86
CA ILE A 9 3.55 -2.24 13.74
C ILE A 9 2.38 -1.60 13.01
N TYR A 10 1.37 -1.13 13.74
CA TYR A 10 0.22 -0.46 13.14
C TYR A 10 0.64 0.78 12.32
N SER A 11 1.52 1.62 12.86
CA SER A 11 2.05 2.78 12.16
C SER A 11 2.83 2.41 10.90
N LEU A 12 3.63 1.32 10.95
CA LEU A 12 4.35 0.82 9.77
C LEU A 12 3.40 0.34 8.69
N ILE A 13 2.34 -0.39 9.06
CA ILE A 13 1.32 -0.83 8.11
C ILE A 13 0.62 0.37 7.46
N LEU A 14 0.26 1.41 8.24
CA LEU A 14 -0.32 2.64 7.69
C LEU A 14 0.65 3.35 6.73
N LEU A 15 1.94 3.38 7.04
CA LEU A 15 2.95 3.96 6.15
C LEU A 15 3.04 3.20 4.82
N ILE A 16 2.99 1.86 4.87
CA ILE A 16 2.95 1.01 3.68
C ILE A 16 1.67 1.27 2.87
N GLN A 17 0.51 1.33 3.53
CA GLN A 17 -0.76 1.67 2.87
C GLN A 17 -0.70 3.03 2.16
N ALA A 18 -0.17 4.05 2.83
CA ALA A 18 -0.01 5.38 2.26
C ALA A 18 0.91 5.34 1.02
N LEU A 19 2.05 4.65 1.12
CA LEU A 19 2.99 4.52 0.02
C LEU A 19 2.38 3.82 -1.21
N VAL A 20 1.65 2.72 -1.00
CA VAL A 20 0.95 1.99 -2.08
C VAL A 20 -0.21 2.82 -2.64
N SER A 21 -0.93 3.56 -1.80
CA SER A 21 -1.99 4.48 -2.25
C SER A 21 -1.44 5.60 -3.14
N ILE A 22 -0.32 6.21 -2.74
CA ILE A 22 0.35 7.24 -3.55
C ILE A 22 0.81 6.64 -4.88
N ARG A 23 1.43 5.45 -4.87
CA ARG A 23 1.80 4.74 -6.12
C ARG A 23 0.60 4.57 -7.05
N PHE A 24 -0.52 4.07 -6.52
CA PHE A 24 -1.74 3.85 -7.31
C PHE A 24 -2.24 5.15 -7.95
N VAL A 25 -2.29 6.25 -7.19
CA VAL A 25 -2.70 7.57 -7.71
C VAL A 25 -1.72 8.09 -8.77
N LEU A 26 -0.41 7.95 -8.54
CA LEU A 26 0.62 8.38 -9.48
C LEU A 26 0.53 7.63 -10.82
N LEU A 27 0.28 6.31 -10.79
CA LEU A 27 0.08 5.52 -12.00
C LEU A 27 -1.22 5.90 -12.72
N LEU A 28 -2.30 6.16 -11.96
CA LEU A 28 -3.58 6.56 -12.52
C LEU A 28 -3.52 7.87 -13.32
N ILE A 29 -2.63 8.79 -12.94
CA ILE A 29 -2.42 10.07 -13.63
C ILE A 29 -1.25 10.05 -14.61
N ASP A 30 -0.70 8.86 -14.90
CA ASP A 30 0.49 8.68 -15.75
C ASP A 30 1.68 9.56 -15.33
N ALA A 31 1.99 9.56 -14.02
CA ALA A 31 3.04 10.39 -13.47
C ALA A 31 4.43 9.96 -13.98
N SER A 32 5.21 10.93 -14.46
CA SER A 32 6.52 10.68 -15.05
C SER A 32 7.55 10.14 -14.06
N ALA A 33 8.05 8.93 -14.33
CA ALA A 33 9.15 8.30 -13.58
C ALA A 33 10.50 9.03 -13.74
N LYS A 34 10.60 10.06 -14.59
CA LYS A 34 11.78 10.94 -14.65
C LYS A 34 11.86 11.88 -13.44
N ASN A 35 10.73 12.12 -12.77
CA ASN A 35 10.71 12.90 -11.53
C ASN A 35 11.27 12.05 -10.38
N SER A 36 12.26 12.57 -9.66
CA SER A 36 12.94 11.85 -8.58
C SER A 36 11.99 11.39 -7.47
N LEU A 37 10.99 12.18 -7.11
CA LEU A 37 10.02 11.82 -6.07
C LEU A 37 9.09 10.69 -6.52
N VAL A 38 8.58 10.77 -7.75
CA VAL A 38 7.74 9.72 -8.35
C VAL A 38 8.52 8.40 -8.43
N ASN A 39 9.77 8.47 -8.91
CA ASN A 39 10.65 7.31 -9.00
C ASN A 39 10.92 6.67 -7.63
N LEU A 40 11.16 7.47 -6.59
CA LEU A 40 11.32 6.98 -5.22
C LEU A 40 10.07 6.24 -4.74
N VAL A 41 8.88 6.81 -4.97
CA VAL A 41 7.62 6.14 -4.61
C VAL A 41 7.49 4.81 -5.33
N TYR A 42 7.73 4.76 -6.64
CA TYR A 42 7.65 3.52 -7.42
C TYR A 42 8.63 2.46 -6.93
N GLN A 43 9.89 2.84 -6.65
CA GLN A 43 10.90 1.90 -6.16
C GLN A 43 10.56 1.31 -4.80
N TYR A 44 10.18 2.16 -3.82
CA TYR A 44 9.90 1.66 -2.47
C TYR A 44 8.56 0.91 -2.40
N SER A 45 7.54 1.38 -3.11
CA SER A 45 6.25 0.70 -3.18
C SER A 45 6.36 -0.67 -3.85
N GLU A 46 7.30 -0.84 -4.80
CA GLU A 46 7.48 -2.10 -5.52
C GLU A 46 7.77 -3.28 -4.60
N TYR A 47 8.54 -3.09 -3.52
CA TYR A 47 8.81 -4.14 -2.54
C TYR A 47 7.54 -4.70 -1.90
N PHE A 48 6.52 -3.85 -1.71
CA PHE A 48 5.25 -4.22 -1.09
C PHE A 48 4.22 -4.73 -2.10
N VAL A 49 4.30 -4.31 -3.36
CA VAL A 49 3.37 -4.71 -4.43
C VAL A 49 3.80 -6.01 -5.11
N ARG A 50 5.11 -6.24 -5.26
CA ARG A 50 5.69 -7.41 -5.95
C ARG A 50 5.11 -8.77 -5.54
N PRO A 51 4.86 -9.07 -4.24
CA PRO A 51 4.31 -10.37 -3.84
C PRO A 51 2.91 -10.67 -4.39
N PHE A 52 2.18 -9.64 -4.82
CA PHE A 52 0.81 -9.75 -5.33
C PHE A 52 0.74 -9.88 -6.86
N ARG A 53 1.88 -9.80 -7.56
CA ARG A 53 1.95 -9.98 -9.01
C ARG A 53 1.47 -11.38 -9.40
N GLY A 54 0.66 -11.46 -10.45
CA GLY A 54 0.06 -12.72 -10.93
C GLY A 54 -1.27 -13.11 -10.27
N ILE A 55 -1.75 -12.34 -9.28
CA ILE A 55 -3.14 -12.50 -8.77
C ILE A 55 -4.15 -11.99 -9.79
N THR A 56 -3.82 -10.88 -10.46
CA THR A 56 -4.59 -10.30 -11.57
C THR A 56 -3.65 -10.03 -12.75
N GLN A 57 -4.22 -9.60 -13.89
CA GLN A 57 -3.44 -8.85 -14.87
C GLN A 57 -2.84 -7.60 -14.20
N ASP A 58 -1.60 -7.25 -14.53
CA ASP A 58 -0.90 -6.15 -13.85
C ASP A 58 -1.53 -4.79 -14.18
N VAL A 59 -1.86 -4.56 -15.45
CA VAL A 59 -2.46 -3.31 -15.93
C VAL A 59 -3.78 -3.60 -16.63
N PHE A 60 -4.80 -2.81 -16.30
CA PHE A 60 -6.08 -2.78 -16.99
C PHE A 60 -6.27 -1.42 -17.65
N VAL A 61 -6.51 -1.39 -18.96
CA VAL A 61 -6.68 -0.14 -19.70
C VAL A 61 -8.16 0.11 -19.95
N LEU A 62 -8.66 1.25 -19.48
CA LEU A 62 -10.03 1.69 -19.71
C LEU A 62 -10.04 3.11 -20.27
N ALA A 63 -10.55 3.27 -21.50
CA ALA A 63 -10.65 4.57 -22.17
C ALA A 63 -9.32 5.36 -22.22
N GLY A 64 -8.19 4.67 -22.34
CA GLY A 64 -6.85 5.28 -22.36
C GLY A 64 -6.23 5.55 -20.99
N VAL A 65 -6.91 5.19 -19.90
CA VAL A 65 -6.38 5.26 -18.53
C VAL A 65 -5.85 3.89 -18.11
N GLU A 66 -4.61 3.84 -17.61
CA GLU A 66 -3.98 2.63 -17.09
C GLU A 66 -4.28 2.47 -15.58
N PHE A 67 -4.87 1.35 -15.23
CA PHE A 67 -5.14 0.97 -13.84
C PHE A 67 -4.19 -0.16 -13.42
N ASP A 68 -3.31 0.13 -12.48
CA ASP A 68 -2.47 -0.90 -11.83
C ASP A 68 -3.32 -1.68 -10.82
N LEU A 69 -3.85 -2.82 -11.27
CA LEU A 69 -4.68 -3.70 -10.45
C LEU A 69 -3.85 -4.39 -9.36
N THR A 70 -2.57 -4.66 -9.61
CA THR A 70 -1.69 -5.29 -8.63
C THR A 70 -1.50 -4.36 -7.42
N SER A 71 -1.33 -3.06 -7.65
CA SER A 71 -1.32 -2.05 -6.58
C SER A 71 -2.64 -1.98 -5.81
N LEU A 72 -3.78 -2.13 -6.50
CA LEU A 72 -5.09 -2.15 -5.85
C LEU A 72 -5.28 -3.38 -4.95
N VAL A 73 -4.84 -4.55 -5.40
CA VAL A 73 -4.85 -5.80 -4.62
C VAL A 73 -3.95 -5.66 -3.38
N ALA A 74 -2.73 -5.16 -3.57
CA ALA A 74 -1.80 -4.91 -2.46
C ALA A 74 -2.41 -3.93 -1.45
N LEU A 75 -3.02 -2.85 -1.91
CA LEU A 75 -3.69 -1.87 -1.06
C LEU A 75 -4.82 -2.50 -0.24
N ALA A 76 -5.70 -3.27 -0.88
CA ALA A 76 -6.79 -3.98 -0.20
C ALA A 76 -6.27 -4.92 0.90
N PHE A 77 -5.19 -5.66 0.62
CA PHE A 77 -4.55 -6.53 1.60
C PHE A 77 -4.01 -5.74 2.80
N PHE A 78 -3.27 -4.66 2.56
CA PHE A 78 -2.70 -3.87 3.65
C PHE A 78 -3.77 -3.14 4.46
N ILE A 79 -4.89 -2.73 3.87
CA ILE A 79 -6.06 -2.19 4.59
C ILE A 79 -6.61 -3.21 5.57
N ILE A 80 -6.83 -4.46 5.12
CA ILE A 80 -7.31 -5.56 5.98
C ILE A 80 -6.32 -5.80 7.12
N LEU A 81 -5.02 -5.89 6.81
CA LEU A 81 -3.97 -6.08 7.81
C LEU A 81 -3.91 -4.94 8.84
N GLY A 82 -4.08 -3.71 8.37
CA GLY A 82 -4.12 -2.52 9.23
C GLY A 82 -5.32 -2.56 10.17
N TYR A 83 -6.50 -2.93 9.66
CA TYR A 83 -7.71 -3.07 10.47
C TYR A 83 -7.55 -4.14 11.56
N ILE A 84 -7.02 -5.32 11.21
CA ILE A 84 -6.74 -6.40 12.19
C ILE A 84 -5.79 -5.88 13.28
N THR A 85 -4.70 -5.23 12.87
CA THR A 85 -3.71 -4.71 13.82
C THR A 85 -4.29 -3.59 14.71
N TYR A 86 -5.15 -2.74 14.15
CA TYR A 86 -5.87 -1.71 14.90
C TYR A 86 -6.76 -2.30 16.00
N GLU A 87 -7.56 -3.32 15.67
CA GLU A 87 -8.39 -4.00 16.67
C GLU A 87 -7.54 -4.66 17.76
N MET A 88 -6.38 -5.23 17.40
CA MET A 88 -5.41 -5.73 18.40
C MET A 88 -4.90 -4.61 19.32
N VAL A 89 -4.49 -3.46 18.77
CA VAL A 89 -4.05 -2.30 19.56
C VAL A 89 -5.14 -1.87 20.54
N LYS A 90 -6.38 -1.80 20.06
CA LYS A 90 -7.55 -1.43 20.86
C LYS A 90 -7.82 -2.44 21.97
N ALA A 91 -7.79 -3.74 21.68
CA ALA A 91 -7.97 -4.80 22.67
C ALA A 91 -6.93 -4.72 23.79
N PHE A 92 -5.64 -4.54 23.47
CA PHE A 92 -4.56 -4.43 24.46
C PHE A 92 -4.49 -3.07 25.17
N SER A 93 -5.22 -2.07 24.68
CA SER A 93 -5.33 -0.74 25.31
C SER A 93 -6.49 -0.59 26.28
N ARG A 94 -7.42 -1.55 26.31
CA ARG A 94 -8.66 -1.52 27.13
C ARG A 94 -8.48 -1.98 28.59
N GLU A 95 -7.24 -2.17 29.03
CA GLU A 95 -6.85 -2.36 30.45
C GLU A 95 -6.10 -1.14 30.99
#